data_AF-A0A2S9K036-F1
#
_entry.id   AF-A0A2S9K036-F1
#
_cell.length_a   1.000
_cell.length_b   1.000
_cell.length_c   1.000
_cell.angle_alpha   90.00
_cell.angle_beta   90.00
_cell.angle_gamma   90.00
#
_symmetry.space_group_name_H-M   'P 1'
#
loop_
_entity.id
_entity.type
_entity.pdbx_description
1 polymer ?
#
loop_
_entity_poly.entity_id
_entity_poly.type
_entity_poly.pdbx_seq_one_letter_code
_entity_poly.pdbx_strand_id
1 'polypeptide(L)'
;DTLKSLGPGPVHTVKPEITHWGGNIHHPFQSGVCSTTVLTPQGYTSQLSGTSFSAPIASALCAHTWQALSGHREFNPSPAMVKAAMIHAAQLENREYSPLERRYYGVGLPQDVMSTLYDRSDSFTLLFEADLIPGKMRWRKTPYPIPASLRSNGKLRGEVIITAAYQPVLDANWGAEYVRTNLELSFGVLNTAKNTIQGKVPLEMEPGQHSFEKQLIENGGKWSTVKLHRKTFPDGVAGDVWALQAKLQVRAAQDKPDFPVKAYIFVTLRSVDGDTSVHADGLNALRATQWVQQSLPVRVPVQAS
;
A
#
# COMPACT_ATOMS: atom_id res chain seq x y z
N ASP A 1 -21.13 -15.62 -15.01
CA ASP A 1 -19.65 -15.72 -14.90
C ASP A 1 -18.82 -14.82 -15.83
N THR A 2 -19.25 -13.61 -16.20
CA THR A 2 -18.44 -12.73 -17.07
C THR A 2 -18.58 -11.24 -16.75
N LEU A 3 -18.45 -10.86 -15.47
CA LEU A 3 -18.55 -9.45 -15.06
C LEU A 3 -17.30 -8.87 -14.37
N LYS A 4 -16.24 -9.66 -14.13
CA LYS A 4 -14.97 -9.18 -13.58
C LYS A 4 -13.80 -9.66 -14.44
N SER A 5 -12.96 -8.75 -14.94
CA SER A 5 -11.68 -9.12 -15.57
C SER A 5 -10.75 -9.72 -14.51
N LEU A 6 -10.17 -10.87 -14.81
CA LEU A 6 -9.35 -11.66 -13.89
C LEU A 6 -7.88 -11.27 -14.00
N GLY A 7 -7.21 -11.20 -12.85
CA GLY A 7 -5.75 -11.24 -12.82
C GLY A 7 -5.18 -12.63 -13.14
N PRO A 8 -3.86 -12.73 -13.28
CA PRO A 8 -2.89 -11.64 -13.18
C PRO A 8 -2.80 -10.79 -14.46
N GLY A 9 -2.33 -9.55 -14.32
CA GLY A 9 -1.95 -8.71 -15.46
C GLY A 9 -0.64 -9.19 -16.13
N PRO A 10 -0.16 -8.45 -17.15
CA PRO A 10 1.11 -8.75 -17.79
C PRO A 10 2.24 -8.95 -16.77
N VAL A 11 3.11 -9.93 -17.02
CA VAL A 11 4.23 -10.29 -16.14
C VAL A 11 3.78 -10.65 -14.72
N HIS A 12 2.65 -11.34 -14.56
CA HIS A 12 2.14 -11.82 -13.26
C HIS A 12 1.89 -10.72 -12.22
N THR A 13 1.62 -9.49 -12.66
CA THR A 13 1.29 -8.39 -11.73
C THR A 13 -0.11 -8.58 -11.16
N VAL A 14 -0.31 -8.33 -9.86
CA VAL A 14 -1.64 -8.40 -9.21
C VAL A 14 -2.59 -7.41 -9.90
N LYS A 15 -3.70 -7.93 -10.43
CA LYS A 15 -4.81 -7.17 -11.01
C LYS A 15 -6.15 -7.81 -10.64
N PRO A 16 -7.20 -7.01 -10.39
CA PRO A 16 -7.18 -5.56 -10.19
C PRO A 16 -6.28 -5.15 -9.01
N GLU A 17 -5.86 -3.88 -8.90
CA GLU A 17 -5.08 -3.44 -7.73
C GLU A 17 -5.99 -3.30 -6.50
N ILE A 18 -7.17 -2.71 -6.69
CA ILE A 18 -8.23 -2.59 -5.69
C ILE A 18 -9.57 -2.98 -6.31
N THR A 19 -10.52 -3.36 -5.47
CA THR A 19 -11.90 -3.67 -5.87
C THR A 19 -12.88 -2.88 -5.01
N HIS A 20 -14.07 -2.59 -5.54
CA HIS A 20 -15.18 -2.02 -4.77
C HIS A 20 -16.49 -2.74 -5.07
N TRP A 21 -17.53 -2.46 -4.28
CA TRP A 21 -18.89 -2.93 -4.53
C TRP A 21 -19.38 -2.50 -5.91
N GLY A 22 -19.98 -3.43 -6.66
CA GLY A 22 -20.52 -3.17 -7.99
C GLY A 22 -21.81 -3.95 -8.24
N GLY A 23 -22.55 -4.27 -7.17
CA GLY A 23 -23.72 -5.14 -7.17
C GLY A 23 -23.49 -6.49 -6.48
N ASN A 24 -24.58 -7.22 -6.25
CA ASN A 24 -24.61 -8.55 -5.65
C ASN A 24 -25.50 -9.49 -6.48
N ILE A 25 -25.12 -10.76 -6.52
CA ILE A 25 -25.90 -11.83 -7.12
C ILE A 25 -26.14 -12.87 -6.01
N HIS A 26 -27.39 -13.29 -5.84
CA HIS A 26 -27.75 -14.29 -4.83
C HIS A 26 -27.45 -15.69 -5.36
N HIS A 27 -27.06 -16.61 -4.48
CA HIS A 27 -26.89 -18.02 -4.85
C HIS A 27 -28.25 -18.61 -5.30
N PRO A 28 -28.35 -19.39 -6.40
CA PRO A 28 -27.31 -19.84 -7.33
C PRO A 28 -27.37 -19.05 -8.65
N PHE A 29 -27.03 -17.76 -8.63
CA PHE A 29 -27.17 -16.81 -9.75
C PHE A 29 -28.56 -16.19 -9.96
N GLN A 30 -29.30 -15.95 -8.88
CA GLN A 30 -30.54 -15.17 -8.94
C GLN A 30 -30.24 -13.67 -8.76
N SER A 31 -30.77 -12.85 -9.66
CA SER A 31 -30.89 -11.40 -9.45
C SER A 31 -32.00 -11.14 -8.42
N GLY A 32 -31.75 -11.48 -7.16
CA GLY A 32 -32.55 -11.01 -6.04
C GLY A 32 -32.32 -9.52 -5.78
N VAL A 33 -32.81 -9.00 -4.65
CA VAL A 33 -32.64 -7.58 -4.27
C VAL A 33 -31.16 -7.21 -4.33
N CYS A 34 -30.82 -6.34 -5.28
CA CYS A 34 -29.48 -5.80 -5.44
C CYS A 34 -29.29 -4.62 -4.49
N SER A 35 -28.17 -4.56 -3.78
CA SER A 35 -27.77 -3.40 -2.97
C SER A 35 -27.33 -2.21 -3.81
N THR A 36 -27.14 -2.41 -5.13
CA THR A 36 -26.75 -1.36 -6.08
C THR A 36 -27.90 -1.01 -7.01
N THR A 37 -28.33 0.24 -6.94
CA THR A 37 -29.40 0.81 -7.75
C THR A 37 -28.79 1.84 -8.70
N VAL A 38 -29.15 1.75 -9.98
CA VAL A 38 -28.62 2.59 -11.06
C VAL A 38 -29.76 3.40 -11.67
N LEU A 39 -29.51 4.66 -12.02
CA LEU A 39 -30.46 5.49 -12.74
C LEU A 39 -30.38 5.17 -14.24
N THR A 40 -31.51 4.79 -14.85
CA THR A 40 -31.60 4.56 -16.29
C THR A 40 -31.71 5.88 -17.05
N PRO A 41 -31.38 5.93 -18.36
CA PRO A 41 -31.57 7.12 -19.19
C PRO A 41 -33.01 7.66 -19.19
N GLN A 42 -33.99 6.82 -18.86
CA GLN A 42 -35.41 7.16 -18.77
C GLN A 42 -35.81 7.75 -17.41
N GLY A 43 -34.86 7.91 -16.47
CA GLY A 43 -35.09 8.51 -15.15
C GLY A 43 -35.66 7.56 -14.10
N TYR A 44 -35.72 6.26 -14.38
CA TYR A 44 -36.14 5.24 -13.41
C TYR A 44 -34.94 4.54 -12.79
N THR A 45 -35.14 3.92 -11.64
CA THR A 45 -34.12 3.11 -10.98
C THR A 45 -34.16 1.66 -11.48
N SER A 46 -33.00 1.07 -11.71
CA SER A 46 -32.84 -0.33 -12.09
C SER A 46 -31.72 -0.98 -11.27
N GLN A 47 -31.87 -2.27 -10.97
CA GLN A 47 -30.88 -3.05 -10.24
C GLN A 47 -29.94 -3.71 -11.23
N LEU A 48 -28.67 -3.31 -11.24
CA LEU A 48 -27.63 -3.83 -12.13
C LEU A 48 -26.39 -4.24 -11.34
N SER A 49 -25.58 -5.14 -11.91
CA SER A 49 -24.33 -5.62 -11.33
C SER A 49 -23.22 -5.68 -12.38
N GLY A 50 -21.98 -5.33 -12.01
CA GLY A 50 -20.80 -5.36 -12.89
C GLY A 50 -19.64 -4.47 -12.42
N THR A 51 -18.41 -4.73 -12.91
CA THR A 51 -17.23 -3.88 -12.57
C THR A 51 -17.35 -2.44 -13.04
N SER A 52 -18.15 -2.19 -14.07
CA SER A 52 -18.46 -0.84 -14.54
C SER A 52 -19.11 0.01 -13.45
N PHE A 53 -19.74 -0.60 -12.44
CA PHE A 53 -20.31 0.10 -11.28
C PHE A 53 -19.32 0.24 -10.11
N SER A 54 -18.29 -0.60 -10.02
CA SER A 54 -17.22 -0.43 -9.02
C SER A 54 -16.22 0.66 -9.39
N ALA A 55 -15.97 0.86 -10.69
CA ALA A 55 -15.05 1.87 -11.21
C ALA A 55 -15.37 3.33 -10.80
N PRO A 56 -16.63 3.83 -10.91
CA PRO A 56 -16.96 5.18 -10.48
C PRO A 56 -16.83 5.36 -8.96
N ILE A 57 -17.11 4.33 -8.15
CA ILE A 57 -16.94 4.42 -6.69
C ILE A 57 -15.46 4.52 -6.33
N ALA A 58 -14.62 3.66 -6.92
CA ALA A 58 -13.17 3.76 -6.75
C ALA A 58 -12.63 5.13 -7.23
N SER A 59 -13.17 5.67 -8.32
CA SER A 59 -12.80 7.00 -8.84
C SER A 59 -13.19 8.12 -7.87
N ALA A 60 -14.38 8.07 -7.28
CA ALA A 60 -14.83 9.03 -6.26
C ALA A 60 -13.94 8.97 -5.00
N LEU A 61 -13.60 7.77 -4.53
CA LEU A 61 -12.67 7.60 -3.41
C LEU A 61 -11.28 8.18 -3.72
N CYS A 62 -10.75 7.93 -4.92
CA CYS A 62 -9.50 8.54 -5.38
C CYS A 62 -9.60 10.07 -5.39
N ALA A 63 -10.71 10.64 -5.87
CA ALA A 63 -10.92 12.08 -5.91
C ALA A 63 -10.99 12.70 -4.49
N HIS A 64 -11.70 12.06 -3.56
CA HIS A 64 -11.75 12.49 -2.16
C HIS A 64 -10.36 12.44 -1.51
N THR A 65 -9.62 11.36 -1.76
CA THR A 65 -8.25 11.20 -1.28
C THR A 65 -7.34 12.28 -1.83
N TRP A 66 -7.43 12.54 -3.14
CA TRP A 66 -6.70 13.61 -3.81
C TRP A 66 -7.03 14.97 -3.18
N GLN A 67 -8.31 15.28 -2.99
CA GLN A 67 -8.75 16.54 -2.40
C GLN A 67 -8.24 16.71 -0.96
N ALA A 68 -8.31 15.65 -0.16
CA ALA A 68 -7.80 15.62 1.21
C ALA A 68 -6.30 15.93 1.25
N LEU A 69 -5.52 15.35 0.34
CA LEU A 69 -4.08 15.59 0.20
C LEU A 69 -3.77 16.99 -0.37
N SER A 70 -4.55 17.49 -1.32
CA SER A 70 -4.43 18.85 -1.91
C SER A 70 -4.63 19.97 -0.90
N GLY A 71 -5.31 19.72 0.22
CA GLY A 71 -5.51 20.71 1.28
C GLY A 71 -4.21 21.14 1.96
N HIS A 72 -3.08 20.47 1.70
CA HIS A 72 -1.80 20.74 2.30
C HIS A 72 -0.88 21.56 1.39
N ARG A 73 -0.36 22.69 1.87
CA ARG A 73 0.49 23.59 1.06
C ARG A 73 1.80 22.98 0.58
N GLU A 74 2.28 21.95 1.27
CA GLU A 74 3.58 21.32 1.00
C GLU A 74 3.48 19.93 0.36
N PHE A 75 2.27 19.37 0.22
CA PHE A 75 2.06 18.13 -0.53
C PHE A 75 1.36 18.43 -1.85
N ASN A 76 2.03 18.09 -2.95
CA ASN A 76 1.37 18.03 -4.23
C ASN A 76 0.93 16.58 -4.47
N PRO A 77 -0.38 16.26 -4.39
CA PRO A 77 -0.84 14.92 -4.65
C PRO A 77 -0.46 14.48 -6.07
N SER A 78 -0.16 13.20 -6.20
CA SER A 78 0.12 12.57 -7.49
C SER A 78 -0.67 11.27 -7.62
N PRO A 79 -0.87 10.76 -8.84
CA PRO A 79 -1.58 9.49 -9.04
C PRO A 79 -0.92 8.32 -8.28
N ALA A 80 0.41 8.32 -8.15
CA ALA A 80 1.14 7.31 -7.40
C ALA A 80 0.89 7.42 -5.88
N MET A 81 0.82 8.64 -5.33
CA MET A 81 0.50 8.85 -3.91
C MET A 81 -0.92 8.39 -3.58
N VAL A 82 -1.91 8.80 -4.39
CA VAL A 82 -3.31 8.38 -4.20
C VAL A 82 -3.44 6.86 -4.36
N LYS A 83 -2.79 6.27 -5.36
CA LYS A 83 -2.72 4.82 -5.51
C LYS A 83 -2.15 4.13 -4.27
N ALA A 84 -1.02 4.62 -3.73
CA ALA A 84 -0.42 4.06 -2.53
C ALA A 84 -1.38 4.14 -1.34
N ALA A 85 -2.04 5.28 -1.13
CA ALA A 85 -3.01 5.47 -0.05
C ALA A 85 -4.19 4.49 -0.16
N MET A 86 -4.80 4.38 -1.35
CA MET A 86 -5.91 3.46 -1.61
C MET A 86 -5.55 1.99 -1.34
N ILE A 87 -4.37 1.58 -1.80
CA ILE A 87 -3.88 0.20 -1.62
C ILE A 87 -3.53 -0.05 -0.15
N HIS A 88 -2.96 0.94 0.53
CA HIS A 88 -2.65 0.83 1.94
C HIS A 88 -3.91 0.73 2.79
N ALA A 89 -4.96 1.50 2.49
CA ALA A 89 -6.26 1.37 3.13
C ALA A 89 -6.83 -0.05 3.01
N ALA A 90 -6.77 -0.64 1.81
CA ALA A 90 -7.19 -2.03 1.61
C ALA A 90 -6.35 -3.03 2.42
N GLN A 91 -5.05 -2.77 2.61
CA GLN A 91 -4.17 -3.61 3.44
C GLN A 91 -4.49 -3.52 4.93
N LEU A 92 -4.86 -2.33 5.42
CA LEU A 92 -5.24 -2.13 6.83
C LEU A 92 -6.49 -2.91 7.21
N GLU A 93 -7.44 -3.10 6.28
CA GLU A 93 -8.63 -3.94 6.50
C GLU A 93 -8.29 -5.40 6.80
N ASN A 94 -7.08 -5.86 6.44
CA ASN A 94 -6.57 -7.22 6.72
C ASN A 94 -7.56 -8.34 6.38
N ARG A 95 -8.24 -8.23 5.24
CA ARG A 95 -9.16 -9.28 4.79
C ARG A 95 -8.35 -10.43 4.23
N GLU A 96 -8.52 -11.61 4.83
CA GLU A 96 -8.00 -12.83 4.26
C GLU A 96 -8.84 -13.22 3.05
N TYR A 97 -8.17 -13.33 1.90
CA TYR A 97 -8.74 -13.81 0.66
C TYR A 97 -8.08 -15.14 0.31
N SER A 98 -8.87 -16.13 -0.10
CA SER A 98 -8.35 -17.34 -0.72
C SER A 98 -7.60 -17.01 -2.02
N PRO A 99 -6.72 -17.89 -2.53
CA PRO A 99 -6.02 -17.68 -3.80
C PRO A 99 -6.96 -17.40 -4.98
N LEU A 100 -8.16 -17.99 -4.97
CA LEU A 100 -9.18 -17.74 -5.98
C LEU A 100 -9.78 -16.34 -5.82
N GLU A 101 -10.17 -15.96 -4.61
CA GLU A 101 -10.74 -14.64 -4.31
C GLU A 101 -9.76 -13.51 -4.64
N ARG A 102 -8.46 -13.68 -4.39
CA ARG A 102 -7.45 -12.67 -4.72
C ARG A 102 -7.39 -12.33 -6.21
N ARG A 103 -7.72 -13.28 -7.11
CA ARG A 103 -7.84 -12.98 -8.57
C ARG A 103 -8.98 -12.02 -8.89
N TYR A 104 -9.96 -11.89 -7.99
CA TYR A 104 -11.11 -11.00 -8.12
C TYR A 104 -11.01 -9.73 -7.28
N TYR A 105 -10.37 -9.81 -6.12
CA TYR A 105 -10.26 -8.69 -5.18
C TYR A 105 -8.96 -7.92 -5.30
N GLY A 106 -7.92 -8.51 -5.89
CA GLY A 106 -6.61 -7.88 -5.97
C GLY A 106 -5.97 -7.77 -4.60
N VAL A 107 -5.46 -6.57 -4.30
CA VAL A 107 -4.94 -6.25 -2.97
C VAL A 107 -6.06 -6.11 -1.93
N GLY A 108 -7.30 -5.86 -2.38
CA GLY A 108 -8.48 -5.85 -1.52
C GLY A 108 -9.42 -4.69 -1.80
N LEU A 109 -10.26 -4.41 -0.80
CA LEU A 109 -11.31 -3.40 -0.87
C LEU A 109 -11.02 -2.29 0.15
N PRO A 110 -10.68 -1.06 -0.30
CA PRO A 110 -10.52 0.07 0.61
C PRO A 110 -11.92 0.54 1.04
N GLN A 111 -12.29 0.28 2.29
CA GLN A 111 -13.59 0.73 2.83
C GLN A 111 -13.58 2.19 3.21
N ASP A 112 -12.51 2.61 3.87
CA ASP A 112 -12.33 3.98 4.31
C ASP A 112 -10.89 4.42 4.04
N VAL A 113 -10.71 5.26 3.03
CA VAL A 113 -9.39 5.83 2.72
C VAL A 113 -8.96 6.83 3.79
N MET A 114 -9.94 7.41 4.52
CA MET A 114 -9.65 8.29 5.63
C MET A 114 -8.95 7.53 6.75
N SER A 115 -9.14 6.21 6.91
CA SER A 115 -8.37 5.39 7.86
C SER A 115 -6.86 5.31 7.56
N THR A 116 -6.45 5.61 6.33
CA THR A 116 -5.03 5.73 5.95
C THR A 116 -4.49 7.14 6.16
N LEU A 117 -5.37 8.15 6.13
CA LEU A 117 -5.02 9.55 6.40
C LEU A 117 -5.15 9.90 7.89
N TYR A 118 -6.01 9.19 8.62
CA TYR A 118 -6.25 9.25 10.05
C TYR A 118 -6.00 7.88 10.65
N ASP A 119 -4.91 7.76 11.40
CA ASP A 119 -4.63 6.54 12.12
C ASP A 119 -5.74 6.19 13.10
N ARG A 120 -6.01 4.88 13.20
CA ARG A 120 -6.70 4.33 14.36
C ARG A 120 -5.79 4.46 15.59
N SER A 121 -6.38 4.53 16.77
CA SER A 121 -5.61 4.64 18.02
C SER A 121 -4.64 3.48 18.27
N ASP A 122 -4.97 2.29 17.76
CA ASP A 122 -4.16 1.07 17.81
C ASP A 122 -3.06 0.98 16.74
N SER A 123 -2.85 2.06 15.98
CA SER A 123 -1.91 2.11 14.86
C SER A 123 -1.15 3.43 14.78
N PHE A 124 0.01 3.41 14.14
CA PHE A 124 0.83 4.58 13.88
C PHE A 124 1.44 4.48 12.49
N THR A 125 1.09 5.41 11.60
CA THR A 125 1.45 5.42 10.19
C THR A 125 2.31 6.61 9.85
N LEU A 126 3.39 6.36 9.11
CA LEU A 126 4.21 7.40 8.50
C LEU A 126 4.17 7.29 6.97
N LEU A 127 3.96 8.43 6.32
CA LEU A 127 4.09 8.61 4.88
C LEU A 127 5.44 9.26 4.56
N PHE A 128 6.20 8.63 3.66
CA PHE A 128 7.44 9.18 3.15
C PHE A 128 7.32 9.46 1.65
N GLU A 129 7.73 10.66 1.25
CA GLU A 129 8.06 10.99 -0.12
C GLU A 129 9.58 10.84 -0.31
N ALA A 130 10.00 10.00 -1.25
CA ALA A 130 11.39 9.70 -1.51
C ALA A 130 11.72 9.94 -2.99
N ASP A 131 12.63 10.88 -3.25
CA ASP A 131 13.22 11.08 -4.57
C ASP A 131 14.43 10.15 -4.74
N LEU A 132 14.30 9.20 -5.66
CA LEU A 132 15.28 8.12 -5.85
C LEU A 132 15.93 8.23 -7.22
N ILE A 133 17.26 8.28 -7.24
CA ILE A 133 18.04 8.28 -8.49
C ILE A 133 18.78 6.94 -8.61
N PRO A 134 18.61 6.18 -9.70
CA PRO A 134 19.26 4.88 -9.87
C PRO A 134 20.78 4.95 -9.76
N GLY A 135 21.36 4.01 -9.00
CA GLY A 135 22.81 3.92 -8.82
C GLY A 135 23.44 5.04 -7.99
N LYS A 136 22.65 5.98 -7.42
CA LYS A 136 23.11 6.95 -6.41
C LYS A 136 22.86 6.42 -4.99
N MET A 137 23.00 7.31 -4.00
CA MET A 137 22.90 6.99 -2.57
C MET A 137 21.53 6.39 -2.20
N ARG A 138 21.54 5.47 -1.23
CA ARG A 138 20.32 4.84 -0.70
C ARG A 138 19.55 5.87 0.12
N TRP A 139 18.27 6.07 -0.17
CA TRP A 139 17.40 6.86 0.70
C TRP A 139 17.13 6.06 1.97
N ARG A 140 17.37 6.66 3.13
CA ARG A 140 17.26 5.96 4.43
C ARG A 140 16.71 6.88 5.50
N LYS A 141 15.83 6.32 6.33
CA LYS A 141 15.30 6.92 7.55
C LYS A 141 15.68 6.05 8.74
N THR A 142 16.50 6.61 9.63
CA THR A 142 17.02 5.94 10.84
C THR A 142 17.46 6.99 11.87
N PRO A 143 17.34 6.72 13.19
CA PRO A 143 16.55 5.63 13.79
C PRO A 143 15.06 5.81 13.48
N TYR A 144 14.37 4.73 13.12
CA TYR A 144 12.93 4.76 12.88
C TYR A 144 12.17 4.87 14.21
N PRO A 145 11.18 5.79 14.33
CA PRO A 145 10.43 5.98 15.57
C PRO A 145 9.47 4.81 15.80
N ILE A 146 9.88 3.88 16.65
CA ILE A 146 9.04 2.78 17.09
C ILE A 146 8.26 3.23 18.35
N PRO A 147 6.91 3.17 18.37
CA PRO A 147 6.11 3.46 19.56
C PRO A 147 6.57 2.65 20.77
N ALA A 148 6.58 3.27 21.95
CA ALA A 148 7.00 2.61 23.20
C ALA A 148 6.08 1.43 23.56
N SER A 149 4.77 1.55 23.37
CA SER A 149 3.81 0.46 23.53
C SER A 149 4.04 -0.76 22.63
N LEU A 150 4.67 -0.58 21.47
CA LEU A 150 5.08 -1.68 20.60
C LEU A 150 6.47 -2.24 20.96
N ARG A 151 7.13 -1.72 22.00
CA ARG A 151 8.39 -2.26 22.52
C ARG A 151 8.14 -3.10 23.77
N SER A 152 8.43 -4.39 23.68
CA SER A 152 8.38 -5.32 24.82
C SER A 152 9.72 -6.01 24.98
N ASN A 153 10.39 -5.81 26.12
CA ASN A 153 11.71 -6.42 26.43
C ASN A 153 12.77 -6.19 25.33
N GLY A 154 12.84 -4.97 24.80
CA GLY A 154 13.79 -4.62 23.72
C GLY A 154 13.42 -5.17 22.33
N LYS A 155 12.26 -5.82 22.19
CA LYS A 155 11.75 -6.34 20.91
C LYS A 155 10.62 -5.47 20.40
N LEU A 156 10.51 -5.34 19.07
CA LEU A 156 9.32 -4.82 18.41
C LEU A 156 8.24 -5.91 18.41
N ARG A 157 7.18 -5.76 19.20
CA ARG A 157 5.99 -6.61 19.22
C ARG A 157 4.83 -5.84 18.61
N GLY A 158 4.38 -6.29 17.45
CA GLY A 158 3.40 -5.57 16.65
C GLY A 158 3.32 -6.12 15.23
N GLU A 159 2.43 -5.56 14.45
CA GLU A 159 2.33 -5.79 13.02
C GLU A 159 2.95 -4.62 12.26
N VAL A 160 3.72 -4.93 11.22
CA VAL A 160 4.30 -3.94 10.31
C VAL A 160 3.68 -4.13 8.94
N ILE A 161 3.06 -3.07 8.41
CA ILE A 161 2.40 -3.03 7.11
C ILE A 161 3.03 -1.91 6.30
N ILE A 162 3.52 -2.21 5.11
CA ILE A 162 4.21 -1.25 4.24
C ILE A 162 3.61 -1.34 2.84
N THR A 163 3.16 -0.19 2.33
CA THR A 163 2.75 -0.04 0.94
C THR A 163 3.61 1.03 0.31
N ALA A 164 4.23 0.72 -0.82
CA ALA A 164 4.86 1.75 -1.63
C ALA A 164 4.36 1.73 -3.06
N ALA A 165 4.16 2.91 -3.64
CA ALA A 165 3.95 3.08 -5.06
C ALA A 165 4.89 4.14 -5.63
N TYR A 166 5.29 3.95 -6.87
CA TYR A 166 6.16 4.86 -7.59
C TYR A 166 5.77 4.85 -9.07
N GLN A 167 6.14 5.91 -9.78
CA GLN A 167 6.01 5.96 -11.23
C GLN A 167 7.32 5.46 -11.85
N PRO A 168 7.38 4.22 -12.37
CA PRO A 168 8.61 3.70 -12.94
C PRO A 168 8.97 4.43 -14.24
N VAL A 169 10.23 4.32 -14.65
CA VAL A 169 10.62 4.58 -16.04
C VAL A 169 10.04 3.47 -16.91
N LEU A 170 9.34 3.87 -17.97
CA LEU A 170 8.73 2.98 -18.95
C LEU A 170 9.46 3.11 -20.29
N ASP A 171 9.65 1.99 -20.99
CA ASP A 171 10.20 1.95 -22.34
C ASP A 171 9.43 0.93 -23.19
N ALA A 172 8.59 1.43 -24.10
CA ALA A 172 7.73 0.62 -24.96
C ALA A 172 8.51 -0.31 -25.91
N ASN A 173 9.78 -0.01 -26.19
CA ASN A 173 10.62 -0.83 -27.07
C ASN A 173 10.95 -2.21 -26.47
N TRP A 174 10.73 -2.39 -25.17
CA TRP A 174 11.03 -3.64 -24.46
C TRP A 174 9.80 -4.56 -24.27
N GLY A 175 8.66 -4.26 -24.90
CA GLY A 175 7.49 -5.12 -24.90
C GLY A 175 7.03 -5.52 -23.49
N ALA A 176 7.08 -6.82 -23.16
CA ALA A 176 6.71 -7.31 -21.83
C ALA A 176 7.61 -6.78 -20.70
N GLU A 177 8.83 -6.32 -21.00
CA GLU A 177 9.77 -5.74 -20.04
C GLU A 177 9.78 -4.21 -20.06
N TYR A 178 8.64 -3.60 -20.44
CA TYR A 178 8.52 -2.14 -20.55
C TYR A 178 8.73 -1.39 -19.23
N VAL A 179 8.57 -2.03 -18.07
CA VAL A 179 8.94 -1.44 -16.78
C VAL A 179 10.46 -1.57 -16.58
N ARG A 180 11.15 -0.43 -16.57
CA ARG A 180 12.63 -0.38 -16.61
C ARG A 180 13.30 -0.09 -15.28
N THR A 181 12.54 0.35 -14.29
CA THR A 181 13.03 0.60 -12.93
C THR A 181 12.27 -0.21 -11.90
N ASN A 182 12.97 -0.68 -10.86
CA ASN A 182 12.41 -1.41 -9.73
C ASN A 182 12.75 -0.71 -8.39
N LEU A 183 11.72 -0.41 -7.60
CA LEU A 183 11.86 0.03 -6.21
C LEU A 183 12.15 -1.15 -5.28
N GLU A 184 13.31 -1.15 -4.61
CA GLU A 184 13.60 -2.09 -3.54
C GLU A 184 13.46 -1.41 -2.17
N LEU A 185 12.69 -2.04 -1.28
CA LEU A 185 12.46 -1.60 0.09
C LEU A 185 13.04 -2.58 1.10
N SER A 186 13.54 -2.02 2.19
CA SER A 186 13.97 -2.80 3.36
C SER A 186 13.56 -2.08 4.62
N PHE A 187 12.79 -2.77 5.47
CA PHE A 187 12.47 -2.35 6.83
C PHE A 187 13.00 -3.39 7.81
N GLY A 188 13.82 -2.96 8.75
CA GLY A 188 14.48 -3.86 9.68
C GLY A 188 15.52 -3.19 10.56
N VAL A 189 16.45 -3.99 11.05
CA VAL A 189 17.45 -3.55 12.04
C VAL A 189 18.73 -3.12 11.33
N LEU A 190 19.21 -1.92 11.64
CA LEU A 190 20.47 -1.39 11.12
C LEU A 190 21.65 -2.04 11.84
N ASN A 191 22.50 -2.72 11.08
CA ASN A 191 23.84 -3.07 11.53
C ASN A 191 24.74 -1.84 11.29
N THR A 192 25.07 -1.12 12.37
CA THR A 192 25.87 0.12 12.31
C THR A 192 27.28 -0.14 11.82
N ALA A 193 27.91 -1.25 12.23
CA ALA A 193 29.26 -1.62 11.80
C ALA A 193 29.37 -1.88 10.29
N LYS A 194 28.36 -2.52 9.69
CA LYS A 194 28.32 -2.83 8.24
C LYS A 194 27.58 -1.79 7.41
N ASN A 195 26.91 -0.83 8.06
CA ASN A 195 26.04 0.15 7.41
C ASN A 195 24.93 -0.48 6.52
N THR A 196 24.46 -1.67 6.92
CA THR A 196 23.45 -2.48 6.20
C THR A 196 22.22 -2.73 7.05
N ILE A 197 21.04 -2.82 6.44
CA ILE A 197 19.81 -3.21 7.13
C ILE A 197 19.60 -4.71 6.99
N GLN A 198 19.41 -5.39 8.13
CA GLN A 198 18.85 -6.73 8.15
C GLN A 198 17.33 -6.61 8.07
N GLY A 199 16.77 -6.76 6.87
CA GLY A 199 15.33 -6.71 6.65
C GLY A 199 14.59 -7.73 7.52
N LYS A 200 13.56 -7.28 8.24
CA LYS A 200 12.73 -8.14 9.11
C LYS A 200 11.34 -8.37 8.52
N VAL A 201 10.88 -7.49 7.64
CA VAL A 201 9.55 -7.52 7.01
C VAL A 201 9.71 -7.86 5.53
N PRO A 202 9.36 -9.09 5.11
CA PRO A 202 9.53 -9.54 3.73
C PRO A 202 8.51 -8.86 2.81
N LEU A 203 8.79 -8.89 1.51
CA LEU A 203 7.78 -8.60 0.50
C LEU A 203 6.63 -9.62 0.68
N GLU A 204 5.41 -9.13 0.72
CA GLU A 204 4.23 -9.96 0.79
C GLU A 204 4.11 -10.75 -0.51
N MET A 205 4.11 -12.08 -0.38
CA MET A 205 3.88 -13.02 -1.47
C MET A 205 2.57 -13.74 -1.20
N GLU A 206 1.81 -14.03 -2.25
CA GLU A 206 0.52 -14.69 -2.17
C GLU A 206 0.66 -16.11 -1.52
N PRO A 207 -0.08 -16.41 -0.44
CA PRO A 207 -0.15 -17.75 0.16
C PRO A 207 -0.65 -18.81 -0.84
N GLY A 208 0.06 -19.93 -0.95
CA GLY A 208 -0.32 -21.09 -1.79
C GLY A 208 0.57 -21.39 -2.99
N GLN A 209 1.59 -20.56 -3.26
CA GLN A 209 2.41 -20.62 -4.49
C GLN A 209 3.82 -21.22 -4.30
N HIS A 210 3.99 -22.13 -3.33
CA HIS A 210 5.31 -22.46 -2.78
C HIS A 210 6.24 -23.36 -3.63
N SER A 211 5.81 -24.01 -4.72
CA SER A 211 6.64 -25.07 -5.33
C SER A 211 7.10 -24.88 -6.79
N PHE A 212 6.36 -24.17 -7.67
CA PHE A 212 6.77 -24.03 -9.09
C PHE A 212 6.61 -22.63 -9.69
N GLU A 213 5.70 -21.80 -9.18
CA GLU A 213 5.44 -20.43 -9.68
C GLU A 213 6.43 -19.37 -9.18
N LYS A 214 7.31 -19.74 -8.25
CA LYS A 214 8.16 -18.83 -7.50
C LYS A 214 9.06 -17.97 -8.39
N GLN A 215 9.63 -18.52 -9.47
CA GLN A 215 10.51 -17.77 -10.38
C GLN A 215 9.75 -16.79 -11.28
N LEU A 216 8.55 -17.15 -11.73
CA LEU A 216 7.71 -16.28 -12.58
C LEU A 216 7.16 -15.10 -11.78
N ILE A 217 6.89 -15.31 -10.50
CA ILE A 217 6.36 -14.30 -9.57
C ILE A 217 7.48 -13.48 -8.93
N GLU A 218 8.65 -14.05 -8.65
CA GLU A 218 9.84 -13.29 -8.32
C GLU A 218 10.16 -12.30 -9.44
N ASN A 219 9.93 -12.65 -10.70
CA ASN A 219 10.04 -11.72 -11.82
C ASN A 219 8.87 -10.71 -11.84
N GLY A 220 7.62 -11.13 -11.68
CA GLY A 220 6.45 -10.23 -11.70
C GLY A 220 6.37 -9.22 -10.56
N GLY A 221 6.47 -9.69 -9.31
CA GLY A 221 6.48 -8.86 -8.11
C GLY A 221 7.70 -7.93 -8.05
N LYS A 222 8.84 -8.36 -8.62
CA LYS A 222 10.02 -7.48 -8.76
C LYS A 222 9.73 -6.30 -9.69
N TRP A 223 9.01 -6.44 -10.79
CA TRP A 223 8.74 -5.31 -11.69
C TRP A 223 7.42 -4.58 -11.40
N SER A 224 6.67 -5.02 -10.38
CA SER A 224 5.49 -4.29 -9.92
C SER A 224 5.83 -2.84 -9.53
N THR A 225 4.95 -1.91 -9.92
CA THR A 225 4.99 -0.49 -9.53
C THR A 225 4.50 -0.26 -8.10
N VAL A 226 3.97 -1.32 -7.46
CA VAL A 226 3.52 -1.33 -6.08
C VAL A 226 4.26 -2.41 -5.31
N LYS A 227 4.80 -2.07 -4.13
CA LYS A 227 5.47 -2.99 -3.22
C LYS A 227 4.66 -3.10 -1.93
N LEU A 228 4.35 -4.32 -1.53
CA LEU A 228 3.62 -4.63 -0.31
C LEU A 228 4.55 -5.43 0.58
N HIS A 229 4.77 -5.00 1.82
CA HIS A 229 5.48 -5.77 2.82
C HIS A 229 4.61 -5.86 4.06
N ARG A 230 4.48 -7.07 4.61
CA ARG A 230 3.67 -7.29 5.80
C ARG A 230 4.29 -8.36 6.67
N LYS A 231 4.31 -8.14 7.98
CA LYS A 231 4.64 -9.19 8.96
C LYS A 231 4.12 -8.85 10.34
N THR A 232 3.55 -9.86 10.99
CA THR A 232 3.14 -9.81 12.39
C THR A 232 4.22 -10.44 13.28
N PHE A 233 4.56 -9.78 14.38
CA PHE A 233 5.53 -10.24 15.37
C PHE A 233 4.84 -10.37 16.75
N PRO A 234 4.02 -11.42 16.98
CA PRO A 234 3.28 -11.59 18.23
C PRO A 234 4.20 -11.79 19.44
N ASP A 235 5.34 -12.48 19.26
CA ASP A 235 6.36 -12.72 20.31
C ASP A 235 7.49 -11.66 20.31
N GLY A 236 7.34 -10.65 19.44
CA GLY A 236 8.31 -9.62 19.19
C GLY A 236 9.56 -10.06 18.42
N VAL A 237 10.23 -9.09 17.79
CA VAL A 237 11.51 -9.29 17.10
C VAL A 237 12.57 -8.34 17.65
N ALA A 238 13.73 -8.90 18.02
CA ALA A 238 14.84 -8.14 18.57
C ALA A 238 15.45 -7.17 17.55
N GLY A 239 15.82 -5.98 18.02
CA GLY A 239 16.46 -4.96 17.21
C GLY A 239 16.57 -3.61 17.91
N ASP A 240 17.79 -3.07 17.96
CA ASP A 240 18.06 -1.80 18.65
C ASP A 240 17.60 -0.63 17.78
N VAL A 241 18.30 -0.45 16.65
CA VAL A 241 18.12 0.67 15.71
C VAL A 241 17.33 0.20 14.50
N TRP A 242 16.07 0.57 14.43
CA TRP A 242 15.23 0.31 13.26
C TRP A 242 15.50 1.31 12.15
N ALA A 243 15.34 0.87 10.91
CA ALA A 243 15.55 1.71 9.74
C ALA A 243 14.63 1.29 8.58
N LEU A 244 14.17 2.29 7.83
CA LEU A 244 13.56 2.14 6.52
C LEU A 244 14.57 2.57 5.46
N GLN A 245 14.70 1.80 4.40
CA GLN A 245 15.54 2.15 3.25
C GLN A 245 14.84 1.84 1.95
N ALA A 246 14.99 2.75 0.99
CA ALA A 246 14.55 2.61 -0.38
C ALA A 246 15.74 2.80 -1.33
N LYS A 247 15.77 2.03 -2.41
CA LYS A 247 16.67 2.28 -3.53
C LYS A 247 16.00 1.90 -4.83
N LEU A 248 16.44 2.54 -5.91
CA LEU A 248 15.97 2.26 -7.24
C LEU A 248 17.01 1.47 -8.02
N GLN A 249 16.57 0.38 -8.65
CA GLN A 249 17.35 -0.39 -9.60
C GLN A 249 16.82 -0.17 -11.02
N VAL A 250 17.70 -0.37 -12.00
CA VAL A 250 17.35 -0.38 -13.42
C VAL A 250 17.53 -1.79 -13.98
N ARG A 251 16.78 -2.12 -15.04
CA ARG A 251 17.04 -3.33 -15.84
C ARG A 251 18.43 -3.29 -16.47
N ALA A 252 18.95 -4.47 -16.80
CA ALA A 252 20.13 -4.58 -17.66
C ALA A 252 19.86 -3.88 -19.01
N ALA A 253 20.90 -3.26 -19.58
CA ALA A 253 20.82 -2.48 -20.83
C ALA A 253 19.84 -1.28 -20.81
N GLN A 254 19.49 -0.77 -19.63
CA GLN A 254 18.79 0.49 -19.46
C GLN A 254 19.79 1.59 -19.05
N ASP A 255 19.78 2.72 -19.75
CA ASP A 255 20.50 3.91 -19.30
C ASP A 255 19.91 4.40 -17.97
N LYS A 256 20.78 4.69 -17.01
CA LYS A 256 20.34 5.20 -15.71
C LYS A 256 19.73 6.58 -15.94
N PRO A 257 18.43 6.78 -15.64
CA PRO A 257 17.86 8.11 -15.68
C PRO A 257 18.64 9.01 -14.72
N ASP A 258 18.94 10.22 -15.18
CA ASP A 258 19.60 11.26 -14.40
C ASP A 258 18.60 12.07 -13.54
N PHE A 259 17.31 11.90 -13.80
CA PHE A 259 16.20 12.48 -13.05
C PHE A 259 15.76 11.59 -11.86
N PRO A 260 15.25 12.19 -10.78
CA PRO A 260 14.69 11.45 -9.65
C PRO A 260 13.36 10.80 -10.03
N VAL A 261 13.18 9.55 -9.61
CA VAL A 261 11.88 8.88 -9.57
C VAL A 261 11.33 8.99 -8.17
N LYS A 262 10.16 9.62 -8.05
CA LYS A 262 9.48 9.82 -6.78
C LYS A 262 8.73 8.55 -6.36
N ALA A 263 8.93 8.13 -5.12
CA ALA A 263 8.24 7.02 -4.48
C ALA A 263 7.50 7.51 -3.23
N TYR A 264 6.32 6.94 -3.00
CA TYR A 264 5.48 7.19 -1.83
C TYR A 264 5.42 5.92 -1.01
N ILE A 265 5.80 5.98 0.26
CA ILE A 265 5.95 4.81 1.14
C ILE A 265 5.13 5.05 2.40
N PHE A 266 4.05 4.30 2.58
CA PHE A 266 3.29 4.21 3.81
C PHE A 266 3.85 3.09 4.67
N VAL A 267 4.07 3.36 5.96
CA VAL A 267 4.50 2.37 6.95
C VAL A 267 3.62 2.50 8.18
N THR A 268 2.79 1.50 8.43
CA THR A 268 1.98 1.38 9.64
C THR A 268 2.60 0.38 10.60
N LEU A 269 2.73 0.80 11.85
CA LEU A 269 2.98 -0.07 13.00
C LEU A 269 1.67 -0.22 13.77
N ARG A 270 1.19 -1.45 13.94
CA ARG A 270 -0.11 -1.73 14.56
C ARG A 270 0.02 -2.70 15.74
N SER A 271 -0.79 -2.49 16.77
CA SER A 271 -0.88 -3.41 17.91
C SER A 271 -1.38 -4.79 17.46
N VAL A 272 -0.89 -5.85 18.10
CA VAL A 272 -1.38 -7.24 17.93
C VAL A 272 -2.46 -7.62 18.94
N ASP A 273 -2.69 -6.78 19.94
CA ASP A 273 -3.63 -6.98 21.06
C ASP A 273 -4.61 -5.81 21.23
N GLY A 274 -4.62 -4.86 20.29
CA GLY A 274 -5.55 -3.72 20.29
C GLY A 274 -5.17 -2.60 21.27
N ASP A 275 -3.92 -2.51 21.69
CA ASP A 275 -3.41 -1.41 22.53
C ASP A 275 -3.60 -0.07 21.81
N THR A 276 -4.45 0.79 22.37
CA THR A 276 -4.84 2.09 21.80
C THR A 276 -3.85 3.22 22.12
N SER A 277 -2.77 2.95 22.85
CA SER A 277 -1.71 3.92 23.13
C SER A 277 -0.72 4.06 21.97
N VAL A 278 -0.71 3.14 21.00
CA VAL A 278 0.23 3.06 19.88
C VAL A 278 0.34 4.38 19.11
N HIS A 279 -0.78 5.00 18.79
CA HIS A 279 -0.77 6.28 18.06
C HIS A 279 -0.06 7.39 18.86
N ALA A 280 -0.43 7.57 20.13
CA ALA A 280 0.14 8.61 20.99
C ALA A 280 1.64 8.38 21.23
N ASP A 281 2.03 7.14 21.48
CA ASP A 281 3.43 6.74 21.65
C ASP A 281 4.25 6.88 20.37
N GLY A 282 3.64 6.63 19.21
CA GLY A 282 4.24 6.87 17.91
C GLY A 282 4.52 8.36 17.68
N LEU A 283 3.57 9.23 17.99
CA LEU A 283 3.78 10.68 17.94
C LEU A 283 4.87 11.15 18.92
N ASN A 284 4.96 10.56 20.11
CA ASN A 284 6.04 10.83 21.07
C ASN A 284 7.40 10.41 20.50
N ALA A 285 7.49 9.18 19.97
CA ALA A 285 8.70 8.66 19.35
C ALA A 285 9.13 9.50 18.15
N LEU A 286 8.19 9.94 17.31
CA LEU A 286 8.45 10.80 16.16
C LEU A 286 8.96 12.17 16.58
N ARG A 287 8.36 12.80 17.60
CA ARG A 287 8.82 14.09 18.15
C ARG A 287 10.23 14.03 18.74
N ALA A 288 10.66 12.86 19.21
CA ALA A 288 12.04 12.64 19.67
C ALA A 288 13.05 12.53 18.51
N THR A 289 12.59 12.39 17.27
CA THR A 289 13.47 12.41 16.09
C THR A 289 13.79 13.84 15.65
N GLN A 290 14.90 14.01 14.92
CA GLN A 290 15.24 15.25 14.22
C GLN A 290 14.65 15.29 12.80
N TRP A 291 13.59 14.53 12.53
CA TRP A 291 13.00 14.49 11.20
C TRP A 291 12.10 15.69 10.98
N VAL A 292 12.20 16.30 9.79
CA VAL A 292 11.17 17.20 9.31
C VAL A 292 9.88 16.40 9.22
N GLN A 293 8.90 16.80 10.02
CA GLN A 293 7.61 16.13 10.15
C GLN A 293 6.50 17.12 9.83
N GLN A 294 5.45 16.59 9.22
CA GLN A 294 4.21 17.30 8.95
C GLN A 294 3.10 16.33 9.29
N SER A 295 2.17 16.77 10.13
CA SER A 295 0.90 16.08 10.20
C SER A 295 0.25 16.16 8.83
N LEU A 296 -0.59 15.18 8.47
CA LEU A 296 -1.54 15.32 7.38
C LEU A 296 -2.83 15.90 8.00
N PRO A 297 -2.99 17.22 8.19
CA PRO A 297 -4.26 17.78 8.63
C PRO A 297 -5.26 17.65 7.49
N VAL A 298 -6.36 16.96 7.74
CA VAL A 298 -7.54 17.06 6.87
C VAL A 298 -8.72 17.51 7.73
N ARG A 299 -9.42 18.52 7.25
CA ARG A 299 -10.73 18.92 7.77
C ARG A 299 -11.68 17.76 7.49
N VAL A 300 -12.21 17.13 8.53
CA VAL A 300 -13.33 16.20 8.39
C VAL A 300 -14.45 16.96 7.67
N PRO A 301 -15.02 16.45 6.56
CA PRO A 301 -16.24 17.01 6.03
C PRO A 301 -17.28 16.97 7.14
N VAL A 302 -17.80 18.12 7.55
CA VAL A 302 -18.92 18.19 8.49
C VAL A 302 -20.03 17.32 7.90
N GLN A 303 -20.42 16.25 8.59
CA GLN A 303 -21.65 15.56 8.27
C GLN A 303 -22.77 16.58 8.44
N ALA A 304 -23.37 17.01 7.33
CA ALA A 304 -24.69 17.62 7.41
C ALA A 304 -25.63 16.52 7.92
N SER A 305 -26.12 16.73 9.14
CA SER A 305 -27.17 15.96 9.81
C SER A 305 -28.42 15.83 8.95
#